data_AF-A0A7S2XY89-F1
#
_entry.id   AF-A0A7S2XY89-F1
#
_cell.length_a   1.000
_cell.length_b   1.000
_cell.length_c   1.000
_cell.angle_alpha   90.00
_cell.angle_beta   90.00
_cell.angle_gamma   90.00
#
_symmetry.space_group_name_H-M   'P 1'
#
loop_
_entity.id
_entity.type
_entity.pdbx_description
1 polymer ?
#
loop_
_entity_poly.entity_id
_entity_poly.type
_entity_poly.pdbx_seq_one_letter_code
_entity_poly.pdbx_strand_id
1 'polypeptide(L)'
;AQGPNIDNSEPPTGRGLVPRALAVLGTIQFVGAVHSAAAQLREAGIFPEGVCVPQAKPLSGGETLGCTAPVLPPEVEAFVFVADGRFHLEAAMIANPSVASFRYDPYNQRLTREMYDIPKLHATRRSAV
;
A
#
# COMPACT_ATOMS: atom_id res chain seq x y z
N ALA A 1 -40.52 -17.15 8.24
CA ALA A 1 -39.97 -15.85 8.66
C ALA A 1 -38.85 -15.50 7.67
N GLN A 2 -39.03 -14.43 6.91
CA GLN A 2 -38.00 -13.87 6.05
C GLN A 2 -36.84 -13.40 6.91
N GLY A 3 -35.63 -13.77 6.53
CA GLY A 3 -34.43 -13.12 7.03
C GLY A 3 -33.45 -12.94 5.89
N PRO A 4 -33.38 -11.74 5.31
CA PRO A 4 -32.16 -11.31 4.66
C PRO A 4 -31.63 -10.09 5.40
N ASN A 5 -30.37 -10.14 5.82
CA ASN A 5 -29.53 -8.95 5.74
C ASN A 5 -28.08 -9.39 5.60
N ILE A 6 -27.74 -9.80 4.38
CA ILE A 6 -26.38 -9.63 3.87
C ILE A 6 -26.18 -8.13 3.78
N ASP A 7 -25.34 -7.57 4.65
CA ASP A 7 -24.92 -6.18 4.61
C ASP A 7 -24.10 -5.96 3.32
N ASN A 8 -24.83 -5.74 2.23
CA ASN A 8 -24.34 -5.14 1.00
C ASN A 8 -24.26 -3.62 1.23
N SER A 9 -23.32 -3.18 2.06
CA SER A 9 -22.93 -1.77 2.05
C SER A 9 -22.34 -1.47 0.67
N GLU A 10 -23.18 -0.91 -0.18
CA GLU A 10 -22.81 -0.40 -1.50
C GLU A 10 -21.54 0.44 -1.38
N PRO A 11 -20.59 0.34 -2.34
CA PRO A 11 -19.44 1.23 -2.34
C PRO A 11 -19.94 2.67 -2.44
N PRO A 12 -19.37 3.62 -1.66
CA PRO A 12 -19.85 4.99 -1.66
C PRO A 12 -19.76 5.57 -3.08
N THR A 13 -20.93 5.84 -3.65
CA THR A 13 -21.13 6.51 -4.93
C THR A 13 -20.59 7.94 -4.83
N GLY A 14 -19.49 8.26 -5.53
CA GLY A 14 -19.11 9.67 -5.76
C GLY A 14 -17.64 10.08 -5.90
N ARG A 15 -16.66 9.17 -6.03
CA ARG A 15 -15.28 9.55 -6.44
C ARG A 15 -14.82 8.66 -7.59
N GLY A 16 -14.21 9.25 -8.61
CA GLY A 16 -13.67 8.54 -9.77
C GLY A 16 -12.70 7.43 -9.36
N LEU A 17 -12.58 6.44 -10.24
CA LEU A 17 -11.89 5.14 -10.09
C LEU A 17 -10.38 5.18 -9.73
N VAL A 18 -9.82 6.36 -9.45
CA VAL A 18 -8.38 6.60 -9.29
C VAL A 18 -8.15 7.29 -7.93
N PRO A 19 -7.22 6.79 -7.10
CA PRO A 19 -6.93 7.43 -5.81
C PRO A 19 -6.38 8.83 -6.04
N ARG A 20 -6.65 9.74 -5.10
CA ARG A 20 -6.28 11.15 -5.23
C ARG A 20 -4.84 11.43 -4.84
N ALA A 21 -4.31 10.69 -3.87
CA ALA A 21 -2.90 10.68 -3.49
C ALA A 21 -2.34 9.27 -3.48
N LEU A 22 -1.08 9.13 -3.90
CA LEU A 22 -0.39 7.85 -4.02
C LEU A 22 0.96 7.87 -3.30
N ALA A 23 1.28 6.81 -2.55
CA ALA A 23 2.65 6.54 -2.11
C ALA A 23 3.33 5.51 -3.01
N VAL A 24 4.65 5.67 -3.24
CA VAL A 24 5.48 4.67 -3.92
C VAL A 24 6.58 4.19 -2.96
N LEU A 25 6.65 2.88 -2.78
CA LEU A 25 7.48 2.18 -1.81
C LEU A 25 8.19 0.99 -2.50
N GLY A 26 9.21 0.43 -1.88
CA GLY A 26 9.83 -0.82 -2.34
C GLY A 26 10.94 -1.31 -1.43
N THR A 27 11.63 -2.36 -1.88
CA THR A 27 12.87 -2.80 -1.23
C THR A 27 14.06 -1.98 -1.72
N ILE A 28 15.18 -2.04 -0.99
CA ILE A 28 16.41 -1.31 -1.33
C ILE A 28 16.90 -1.58 -2.76
N GLN A 29 16.69 -2.79 -3.28
CA GLN A 29 17.07 -3.19 -4.64
C GLN A 29 16.36 -2.36 -5.72
N PHE A 30 15.19 -1.80 -5.41
CA PHE A 30 14.32 -1.10 -6.34
C PHE A 30 14.13 0.39 -6.00
N VAL A 31 14.87 0.93 -5.03
CA VAL A 31 14.68 2.33 -4.58
C VAL A 31 14.86 3.34 -5.73
N GLY A 32 15.80 3.09 -6.65
CA GLY A 32 15.98 3.94 -7.84
C GLY A 32 14.73 3.94 -8.75
N ALA A 33 14.11 2.78 -8.95
CA ALA A 33 12.87 2.65 -9.72
C ALA A 33 11.69 3.32 -9.01
N VAL A 34 11.62 3.23 -7.68
CA VAL A 34 10.60 3.92 -6.86
C VAL A 34 10.65 5.44 -7.08
N HIS A 35 11.84 6.04 -6.98
CA HIS A 35 11.99 7.49 -7.20
C HIS A 35 11.69 7.89 -8.64
N SER A 36 12.17 7.12 -9.62
CA SER A 36 11.90 7.37 -11.05
C SER A 36 10.40 7.29 -11.36
N ALA A 37 9.71 6.26 -10.88
CA ALA A 37 8.27 6.11 -11.05
C ALA A 37 7.50 7.25 -10.39
N ALA A 38 7.85 7.61 -9.15
CA ALA A 38 7.21 8.72 -8.47
C ALA A 38 7.37 10.05 -9.21
N ALA A 39 8.55 10.32 -9.79
CA ALA A 39 8.76 11.51 -10.61
C ALA A 39 7.87 11.54 -11.86
N GLN A 40 7.80 10.44 -12.60
CA GLN A 40 6.95 10.32 -13.80
C GLN A 40 5.46 10.44 -13.46
N LEU A 41 5.01 9.85 -12.34
CA LEU A 41 3.61 9.94 -11.91
C LEU A 41 3.23 11.36 -11.45
N ARG A 42 4.17 12.12 -10.87
CA ARG A 42 3.97 13.54 -10.56
C ARG A 42 3.83 14.37 -11.83
N GLU A 43 4.70 14.14 -12.81
CA GLU A 43 4.67 14.84 -14.11
C GLU A 43 3.37 14.55 -14.87
N ALA A 44 2.89 13.31 -14.82
CA ALA A 44 1.63 12.92 -15.46
C ALA A 44 0.40 13.59 -14.84
N GLY A 45 0.48 14.12 -13.60
CA GLY A 45 -0.60 14.86 -12.96
C GLY A 45 -1.88 14.07 -12.67
N ILE A 46 -1.79 12.73 -12.63
CA ILE A 46 -2.95 11.83 -12.48
C ILE A 46 -3.50 11.83 -11.04
N PHE A 47 -2.63 12.08 -10.06
CA PHE A 47 -2.95 12.09 -8.62
C PHE A 47 -3.07 13.54 -8.14
N PRO A 48 -4.28 14.12 -8.07
CA PRO A 48 -4.48 15.55 -7.79
C PRO A 48 -3.98 16.00 -6.43
N GLU A 49 -3.90 15.11 -5.44
CA GLU A 49 -3.35 15.38 -4.11
C GLU A 49 -1.86 14.98 -3.98
N GLY A 50 -1.28 14.48 -5.08
CA GLY A 50 0.14 14.27 -5.24
C GLY A 50 0.60 12.83 -5.10
N VAL A 51 1.90 12.65 -5.34
CA VAL A 51 2.60 11.37 -5.19
C VAL A 51 3.74 11.55 -4.21
N CYS A 52 3.84 10.70 -3.19
CA CYS A 52 4.89 10.77 -2.18
C CYS A 52 5.79 9.52 -2.20
N VAL A 53 7.02 9.69 -1.72
CA VAL A 53 7.98 8.60 -1.48
C VAL A 53 8.34 8.69 0.00
N PRO A 54 7.60 8.01 0.90
CA PRO A 54 7.73 8.19 2.34
C PRO A 54 8.99 7.51 2.88
N GLN A 55 9.43 7.89 4.08
CA GLN A 55 10.70 7.42 4.65
C GLN A 55 10.53 7.10 6.13
N ALA A 56 10.87 5.85 6.51
CA ALA A 56 11.12 5.50 7.89
C ALA A 56 12.62 5.60 8.17
N LYS A 57 13.06 6.61 8.93
CA LYS A 57 14.49 6.78 9.24
C LYS A 57 14.99 5.59 10.09
N PRO A 58 16.23 5.12 9.89
CA PRO A 58 17.30 5.69 9.04
C PRO A 58 17.32 5.19 7.58
N LEU A 59 16.27 4.49 7.12
CA LEU A 59 16.23 3.92 5.77
C LEU A 59 16.21 4.98 4.68
N SER A 60 16.51 4.57 3.45
CA SER A 60 16.40 5.43 2.27
C SER A 60 14.93 5.83 2.04
N GLY A 61 14.69 6.99 1.42
CA GLY A 61 13.33 7.38 1.03
C GLY A 61 12.74 6.32 0.09
N GLY A 62 11.55 5.81 0.42
CA GLY A 62 10.84 4.77 -0.33
C GLY A 62 11.21 3.34 0.07
N GLU A 63 12.22 3.15 0.92
CA GLU A 63 12.64 1.82 1.38
C GLU A 63 11.74 1.30 2.51
N THR A 64 11.44 0.00 2.48
CA THR A 64 10.76 -0.72 3.56
C THR A 64 11.46 -2.05 3.84
N LEU A 65 11.61 -2.36 5.13
CA LEU A 65 12.09 -3.64 5.63
C LEU A 65 10.97 -4.39 6.36
N GLY A 66 11.14 -5.69 6.59
CA GLY A 66 10.11 -6.51 7.28
C GLY A 66 9.84 -6.10 8.72
N CYS A 67 10.79 -5.41 9.36
CA CYS A 67 10.66 -4.89 10.73
C CYS A 67 10.44 -3.37 10.79
N THR A 68 10.56 -2.66 9.67
CA THR A 68 10.55 -1.19 9.63
C THR A 68 9.84 -0.71 8.38
N ALA A 69 8.64 -0.15 8.56
CA ALA A 69 7.83 0.42 7.49
C ALA A 69 7.42 1.87 7.82
N PRO A 70 7.33 2.76 6.82
CA PRO A 70 6.82 4.12 7.04
C PRO A 70 5.33 4.11 7.35
N VAL A 71 4.92 5.00 8.25
CA VAL A 71 3.51 5.38 8.42
C VAL A 71 3.18 6.42 7.37
N LEU A 72 2.15 6.15 6.59
CA LEU A 72 1.73 7.00 5.48
C LEU A 72 0.92 8.20 5.98
N PRO A 73 1.03 9.36 5.33
CA PRO A 73 0.16 10.50 5.61
C PRO A 73 -1.34 10.14 5.44
N PRO A 74 -2.25 10.71 6.23
CA PRO A 74 -3.69 10.40 6.19
C PRO A 74 -4.36 10.59 4.83
N GLU A 75 -3.85 11.50 4.00
CA GLU A 75 -4.33 11.79 2.65
C GLU A 75 -4.02 10.69 1.64
N VAL A 76 -3.06 9.80 1.91
CA VAL A 76 -2.67 8.73 0.98
C VAL A 76 -3.77 7.67 0.93
N GLU A 77 -4.44 7.58 -0.22
CA GLU A 77 -5.53 6.62 -0.44
C GLU A 77 -5.03 5.25 -0.93
N ALA A 78 -3.85 5.21 -1.59
CA ALA A 78 -3.23 3.98 -2.06
C ALA A 78 -1.69 4.02 -2.05
N PHE A 79 -1.06 2.85 -2.06
CA PHE A 79 0.38 2.74 -2.33
C PHE A 79 0.70 1.62 -3.33
N VAL A 80 1.75 1.85 -4.13
CA VAL A 80 2.38 0.81 -4.97
C VAL A 80 3.71 0.42 -4.34
N PHE A 81 3.88 -0.87 -4.09
CA PHE A 81 5.08 -1.47 -3.54
C PHE A 81 5.85 -2.22 -4.62
N VAL A 82 7.05 -1.76 -4.95
CA VAL A 82 7.91 -2.37 -5.97
C VAL A 82 8.75 -3.47 -5.32
N ALA A 83 8.37 -4.73 -5.53
CA ALA A 83 9.07 -5.89 -5.01
C ALA A 83 8.62 -7.21 -5.66
N ASP A 84 9.52 -8.19 -5.64
CA ASP A 84 9.30 -9.58 -6.07
C ASP A 84 8.70 -10.47 -4.96
N GLY A 85 8.82 -10.06 -3.70
CA GLY A 85 8.26 -10.75 -2.53
C GLY A 85 7.16 -9.97 -1.80
N ARG A 86 6.52 -10.63 -0.83
CA ARG A 86 5.43 -10.04 -0.02
C ARG A 86 5.84 -9.65 1.40
N PHE A 87 6.93 -10.18 1.95
CA PHE A 87 7.25 -9.99 3.37
C PHE A 87 7.41 -8.52 3.80
N HIS A 88 8.14 -7.70 3.03
CA HIS A 88 8.26 -6.26 3.33
C HIS A 88 6.98 -5.47 3.01
N LEU A 89 6.28 -5.85 1.95
CA LEU A 89 4.96 -5.31 1.63
C LEU A 89 3.97 -5.54 2.79
N GLU A 90 3.97 -6.74 3.38
CA GLU A 90 3.13 -7.07 4.53
C GLU A 90 3.42 -6.17 5.73
N ALA A 91 4.70 -5.82 5.99
CA ALA A 91 5.05 -4.84 7.01
C ALA A 91 4.42 -3.45 6.72
N ALA A 92 4.45 -3.00 5.46
CA ALA A 92 3.79 -1.76 5.06
C ALA A 92 2.25 -1.82 5.20
N MET A 93 1.63 -2.96 4.85
CA MET A 93 0.18 -3.18 5.01
C MET A 93 -0.23 -3.19 6.49
N ILE A 94 0.57 -3.82 7.36
CA ILE A 94 0.32 -3.84 8.81
C ILE A 94 0.42 -2.44 9.42
N ALA A 95 1.40 -1.65 8.99
CA ALA A 95 1.56 -0.27 9.45
C ALA A 95 0.45 0.67 8.94
N ASN A 96 -0.17 0.34 7.79
CA ASN A 96 -1.13 1.21 7.10
C ASN A 96 -2.40 0.43 6.68
N PRO A 97 -3.16 -0.15 7.63
CA PRO A 97 -4.20 -1.15 7.33
C PRO A 97 -5.42 -0.60 6.57
N SER A 98 -5.62 0.72 6.56
CA SER A 98 -6.73 1.39 5.86
C SER A 98 -6.37 1.83 4.43
N VAL A 99 -5.09 1.75 4.04
CA VAL A 99 -4.60 2.25 2.74
C VAL A 99 -4.65 1.13 1.70
N ALA A 100 -5.16 1.40 0.50
CA ALA A 100 -5.21 0.40 -0.56
C ALA A 100 -3.78 0.01 -1.01
N SER A 101 -3.44 -1.27 -0.92
CA SER A 101 -2.09 -1.76 -1.22
C SER A 101 -2.00 -2.47 -2.56
N PHE A 102 -0.98 -2.13 -3.35
CA PHE A 102 -0.66 -2.79 -4.61
C PHE A 102 0.81 -3.22 -4.63
N ARG A 103 1.11 -4.33 -5.30
CA ARG A 103 2.48 -4.79 -5.56
C ARG A 103 2.75 -4.74 -7.05
N TYR A 104 3.85 -4.11 -7.43
CA TYR A 104 4.42 -4.25 -8.75
C TYR A 104 5.66 -5.15 -8.66
N ASP A 105 5.59 -6.31 -9.32
CA ASP A 105 6.70 -7.24 -9.40
C ASP A 105 7.50 -6.96 -10.69
N PRO A 106 8.74 -6.44 -10.57
CA PRO A 106 9.50 -5.98 -11.73
C PRO A 106 9.99 -7.10 -12.64
N TYR A 107 10.03 -8.36 -12.17
CA TYR A 107 10.51 -9.48 -12.97
C TYR A 107 9.46 -10.03 -13.92
N ASN A 108 8.20 -10.07 -13.49
CA ASN A 108 7.08 -10.51 -14.32
C ASN A 108 6.16 -9.37 -14.78
N GLN A 109 6.53 -8.12 -14.48
CA GLN A 109 5.84 -6.89 -14.87
C GLN A 109 4.36 -6.87 -14.45
N ARG A 110 4.05 -7.48 -13.30
CA ARG A 110 2.67 -7.63 -12.85
C ARG A 110 2.36 -6.68 -11.71
N LEU A 111 1.31 -5.87 -11.90
CA LEU A 111 0.67 -5.10 -10.83
C LEU A 111 -0.48 -5.92 -10.24
N THR A 112 -0.46 -6.18 -8.93
CA THR A 112 -1.53 -6.88 -8.21
C THR A 112 -2.04 -6.06 -7.06
N ARG A 113 -3.35 -6.09 -6.82
CA ARG A 113 -3.92 -5.62 -5.55
C ARG A 113 -3.61 -6.67 -4.48
N GLU A 114 -3.12 -6.21 -3.35
CA GLU A 114 -2.71 -7.05 -2.24
C GLU A 114 -3.62 -6.80 -1.04
N MET A 115 -3.77 -7.83 -0.21
CA MET A 115 -4.56 -7.77 1.02
C MET A 115 -3.82 -8.51 2.12
N TYR A 116 -4.04 -8.08 3.35
CA TYR A 116 -3.53 -8.73 4.54
C TYR A 116 -4.63 -8.89 5.58
N ASP A 117 -4.72 -10.08 6.17
CA ASP A 117 -5.72 -10.39 7.18
C ASP A 117 -5.24 -9.92 8.56
N ILE A 118 -5.43 -8.61 8.83
CA ILE A 118 -5.10 -7.97 10.11
C ILE A 118 -5.86 -8.62 11.28
N PRO A 119 -7.18 -8.92 11.18
CA PRO A 119 -7.89 -9.64 12.24
C PRO A 119 -7.25 -10.99 12.59
N LYS A 120 -6.86 -11.79 11.58
CA LYS A 120 -6.18 -13.07 11.80
C LYS A 120 -4.82 -12.89 12.45
N LEU A 121 -4.02 -11.91 12.01
CA LEU A 121 -2.74 -11.58 12.66
C LEU A 121 -2.93 -11.33 14.16
N HIS A 122 -3.91 -10.50 14.53
CA HIS A 122 -4.19 -10.19 15.93
C HIS A 122 -4.69 -11.40 16.72
N ALA A 123 -5.56 -12.23 16.14
CA ALA A 123 -6.05 -13.45 16.76
C ALA A 123 -4.92 -14.45 17.03
N THR A 124 -4.07 -14.71 16.03
CA THR A 124 -2.91 -15.62 16.16
C THR A 124 -1.93 -15.14 17.21
N ARG A 125 -1.62 -13.84 17.26
CA ARG A 125 -0.72 -13.28 18.27
C ARG A 125 -1.27 -13.45 19.69
N ARG A 126 -2.58 -13.22 19.90
CA ARG A 126 -3.22 -13.42 21.21
C ARG A 126 -3.25 -14.88 21.66
N SER A 127 -3.30 -15.84 20.75
CA SER A 127 -3.30 -17.27 21.11
C SER A 127 -1.92 -17.83 21.45
N ALA A 128 -0.85 -17.08 21.19
CA ALA A 128 0.53 -17.53 21.34
C ALA A 128 1.23 -16.96 22.60
N VAL A 129 0.49 -16.21 23.43
CA VAL A 129 0.92 -15.61 24.70
C VAL A 129 -0.06 -15.98 25.80
#